data_AF-L0HI59-F1
#
_entry.id   AF-L0HI59-F1
#
_cell.length_a   1.000
_cell.length_b   1.000
_cell.length_c   1.000
_cell.angle_alpha   90.00
_cell.angle_beta   90.00
_cell.angle_gamma   90.00
#
_symmetry.space_group_name_H-M   'P 1'
#
loop_
_entity.id
_entity.type
_entity.pdbx_description
1 polymer ?
#
loop_
_entity_poly.entity_id
_entity_poly.type
_entity_poly.pdbx_seq_one_letter_code
_entity_poly.pdbx_strand_id
1 'polypeptide(L)'
;MRILSIHADCMWYRVTKKTKLAEPVDILEDRMEECVVLFCCVEKLDEKNPEHVVESAKKNVTARLAKLKVSQVMIYPYAHLTSTLGSPECALGILKGLENSLRAESISVRRAPFGWYKEFEIRGKGHPLADLSMTICPYEGTECDFTCPYCHHPVRESDMNPVCPGSGSCLRKDDTFGRRPGTDPVEKPVASTALLVPGCPEVPVQQALALHISHNLRKRGTALTVTGNPAVLNLLKVSDPEKLYLPETIVLEKCIEELVEKKRDCKLCIVFAHSDAGISYAATMRHLLPASRLIVIIFGKDPEALAALIDFPCEKIVDKAVHNPMQLRKKINEVFGWVV
;
A
#
# COMPACT_ATOMS: atom_id res chain seq x y z
N MET A 1 23.83 0.06 11.57
CA MET A 1 25.20 0.59 11.41
C MET A 1 25.24 1.41 10.15
N ARG A 2 25.81 2.61 10.20
CA ARG A 2 26.06 3.44 9.02
C ARG A 2 27.55 3.42 8.68
N ILE A 3 27.85 3.31 7.39
CA ILE A 3 29.21 3.39 6.88
C ILE A 3 29.25 4.41 5.75
N LEU A 4 30.11 5.43 5.86
CA LEU A 4 30.49 6.26 4.72
C LEU A 4 31.81 5.72 4.17
N SER A 5 31.75 5.18 2.95
CA SER A 5 32.88 4.58 2.24
C SER A 5 33.42 5.56 1.20
N ILE A 6 34.68 5.96 1.36
CA ILE A 6 35.39 6.91 0.47
C ILE A 6 36.61 6.21 -0.12
N HIS A 7 36.69 6.12 -1.45
CA HIS A 7 37.89 5.68 -2.15
C HIS A 7 38.90 6.82 -2.21
N ALA A 8 40.05 6.64 -1.56
CA ALA A 8 41.03 7.69 -1.33
C ALA A 8 42.43 7.30 -1.79
N ASP A 9 43.18 8.28 -2.29
CA ASP A 9 44.62 8.13 -2.53
C ASP A 9 45.37 7.96 -1.21
N CYS A 10 44.98 8.71 -0.18
CA CYS A 10 45.59 8.64 1.14
C CYS A 10 44.58 8.92 2.25
N MET A 11 44.83 8.27 3.39
CA MET A 11 44.20 8.53 4.67
C MET A 11 45.26 8.52 5.75
N TRP A 12 45.37 9.62 6.49
CA TRP A 12 46.30 9.78 7.61
C TRP A 12 45.52 10.26 8.84
N TYR A 13 45.96 9.83 10.02
CA TYR A 13 45.43 10.38 11.27
C TYR A 13 46.49 10.45 12.36
N ARG A 14 46.30 11.38 13.29
CA ARG A 14 47.06 11.51 14.55
C ARG A 14 46.13 11.66 15.74
N VAL A 15 46.37 10.85 16.75
CA VAL A 15 45.67 10.90 18.05
C VAL A 15 46.07 12.16 18.80
N THR A 16 45.10 12.90 19.34
CA THR A 16 45.35 14.14 20.08
C THR A 16 44.91 14.04 21.54
N LYS A 17 43.62 13.87 21.81
CA LYS A 17 43.06 13.92 23.18
C LYS A 17 42.27 12.66 23.52
N LYS A 18 42.51 12.14 24.73
CA LYS A 18 41.83 10.98 25.30
C LYS A 18 40.42 11.33 25.77
N THR A 19 39.44 10.46 25.49
CA THR A 19 38.11 10.52 26.12
C THR A 19 37.97 9.47 27.23
N LYS A 20 36.85 9.49 27.97
CA LYS A 20 36.57 8.47 28.99
C LYS A 20 36.38 7.06 28.41
N LEU A 21 36.07 6.96 27.11
CA LEU A 21 35.75 5.73 26.39
C LEU A 21 36.91 5.25 25.51
N ALA A 22 38.08 5.89 25.66
CA ALA A 22 39.26 5.63 24.86
C ALA A 22 39.81 4.22 25.06
N GLU A 23 39.98 3.47 23.97
CA GLU A 23 40.71 2.19 24.04
C GLU A 23 42.22 2.42 24.26
N PRO A 24 42.94 1.46 24.86
CA PRO A 24 44.40 1.49 24.92
C PRO A 24 44.99 1.52 23.50
N VAL A 25 46.02 2.35 23.28
CA VAL A 25 46.65 2.50 21.97
C VAL A 25 48.14 2.73 22.10
N ASP A 26 48.93 2.00 21.31
CA ASP A 26 50.39 2.17 21.19
C ASP A 26 50.77 3.01 19.96
N ILE A 27 49.95 2.96 18.92
CA ILE A 27 50.14 3.70 17.65
C ILE A 27 49.37 5.01 17.71
N LEU A 28 50.09 6.12 17.89
CA LEU A 28 49.52 7.46 17.99
C LEU A 28 49.28 8.13 16.62
N GLU A 29 49.94 7.66 15.57
CA GLU A 29 49.87 8.21 14.23
C GLU A 29 50.01 7.10 13.20
N ASP A 30 49.17 7.11 12.16
CA ASP A 30 49.16 6.08 11.13
C ASP A 30 48.68 6.63 9.77
N ARG A 31 49.08 5.95 8.69
CA ARG A 31 48.79 6.33 7.30
C ARG A 31 48.54 5.13 6.41
N MET A 32 47.62 5.27 5.46
CA MET A 32 47.34 4.29 4.43
C MET A 32 47.16 4.97 3.07
N GLU A 33 47.92 4.52 2.07
CA GLU A 33 47.76 4.92 0.67
C GLU A 33 46.79 3.97 -0.05
N GLU A 34 46.24 4.42 -1.19
CA GLU A 34 45.42 3.64 -2.13
C GLU A 34 44.38 2.74 -1.46
N CYS A 35 43.53 3.36 -0.63
CA CYS A 35 42.63 2.63 0.25
C CYS A 35 41.17 3.07 0.14
N VAL A 36 40.28 2.24 0.65
CA VAL A 36 38.91 2.62 0.96
C VAL A 36 38.82 2.95 2.45
N VAL A 37 38.49 4.20 2.76
CA VAL A 37 38.22 4.64 4.12
C VAL A 37 36.77 4.34 4.45
N LEU A 38 36.55 3.64 5.57
CA LEU A 38 35.23 3.32 6.10
C LEU A 38 35.01 4.13 7.38
N PHE A 39 34.31 5.26 7.26
CA PHE A 39 33.82 5.99 8.42
C PHE A 39 32.63 5.21 8.99
N CYS A 40 32.86 4.53 10.10
CA CYS A 40 31.93 3.57 10.68
C CYS A 40 31.22 4.16 11.90
N CYS A 41 29.90 4.12 11.90
CA CYS A 41 29.05 4.54 13.00
C CYS A 41 28.12 3.41 13.43
N VAL A 42 28.29 2.94 14.67
CA VAL A 42 27.45 1.89 15.25
C VAL A 42 26.25 2.54 15.93
N GLU A 43 25.06 2.05 15.58
CA GLU A 43 23.76 2.54 16.03
C GLU A 43 23.19 1.67 17.15
N LYS A 44 22.26 2.21 17.93
CA LYS A 44 21.63 1.50 19.07
C LYS A 44 20.97 0.18 18.67
N LEU A 45 20.37 0.13 17.49
CA LEU A 45 19.72 -1.08 17.00
C LEU A 45 20.72 -2.20 16.66
N ASP A 46 21.99 -1.88 16.42
CA ASP A 46 23.01 -2.88 16.09
C ASP A 46 23.31 -3.81 17.26
N GLU A 47 23.03 -3.35 18.49
CA GLU A 47 23.13 -4.15 19.73
C GLU A 47 22.22 -5.39 19.71
N LYS A 48 21.16 -5.38 18.90
CA LYS A 48 20.22 -6.50 18.82
C LYS A 48 20.83 -7.74 18.18
N ASN A 49 21.74 -7.57 17.22
CA ASN A 49 22.45 -8.68 16.58
C ASN A 49 23.83 -8.25 16.06
N PRO A 50 24.82 -8.04 16.97
CA PRO A 50 26.13 -7.51 16.59
C PRO A 50 26.89 -8.41 15.60
N GLU A 51 26.78 -9.73 15.75
CA GLU A 51 27.45 -10.70 14.88
C GLU A 51 26.93 -10.61 13.44
N HIS A 52 25.62 -10.52 13.27
CA HIS A 52 25.02 -10.33 11.94
C HIS A 52 25.40 -8.99 11.33
N VAL A 53 25.45 -7.91 12.12
CA VAL A 53 25.92 -6.60 11.64
C VAL A 53 27.34 -6.69 11.09
N VAL A 54 28.24 -7.41 11.78
CA VAL A 54 29.61 -7.64 11.31
C VAL A 54 29.63 -8.39 9.99
N GLU A 55 28.88 -9.49 9.86
CA GLU A 55 28.85 -10.29 8.62
C GLU A 55 28.24 -9.52 7.44
N SER A 56 27.13 -8.81 7.66
CA SER A 56 26.49 -7.99 6.63
C SER A 56 27.37 -6.80 6.23
N ALA A 57 28.05 -6.15 7.18
CA ALA A 57 29.03 -5.12 6.88
C ALA A 57 30.22 -5.67 6.06
N LYS A 58 30.77 -6.82 6.46
CA LYS A 58 31.83 -7.53 5.74
C LYS A 58 31.43 -7.77 4.28
N LYS A 59 30.26 -8.39 4.05
CA LYS A 59 29.74 -8.66 2.70
C LYS A 59 29.64 -7.40 1.83
N ASN A 60 29.09 -6.32 2.38
CA ASN A 60 28.94 -5.04 1.66
C ASN A 60 30.29 -4.40 1.34
N VAL A 61 31.21 -4.40 2.30
CA VAL A 61 32.57 -3.86 2.14
C VAL A 61 33.36 -4.68 1.12
N THR A 62 33.36 -6.02 1.18
CA THR A 62 34.07 -6.87 0.23
C THR A 62 33.53 -6.70 -1.20
N ALA A 63 32.20 -6.64 -1.38
CA ALA A 63 31.60 -6.38 -2.68
C ALA A 63 32.00 -5.01 -3.25
N ARG A 64 32.13 -4.00 -2.37
CA ARG A 64 32.58 -2.66 -2.74
C ARG A 64 34.04 -2.64 -3.17
N LEU A 65 34.92 -3.28 -2.39
CA LEU A 65 36.34 -3.40 -2.68
C LEU A 65 36.58 -4.09 -4.03
N ALA A 66 35.86 -5.18 -4.29
CA ALA A 66 35.93 -5.90 -5.57
C ALA A 66 35.55 -5.00 -6.76
N LYS A 67 34.51 -4.16 -6.62
CA LYS A 67 34.11 -3.19 -7.67
C LYS A 67 35.18 -2.13 -7.92
N LEU A 68 35.87 -1.68 -6.87
CA LEU A 68 36.93 -0.68 -6.95
C LEU A 68 38.30 -1.27 -7.32
N LYS A 69 38.44 -2.60 -7.25
CA LYS A 69 39.71 -3.33 -7.40
C LYS A 69 40.77 -2.87 -6.39
N VAL A 70 40.35 -2.66 -5.15
CA VAL A 70 41.20 -2.21 -4.03
C VAL A 70 41.23 -3.30 -2.96
N SER A 71 42.40 -3.53 -2.36
CA SER A 71 42.60 -4.55 -1.30
C SER A 71 42.98 -3.94 0.05
N GLN A 72 42.90 -2.61 0.18
CA GLN A 72 43.33 -1.84 1.34
C GLN A 72 42.16 -1.07 1.95
N VAL A 73 41.96 -1.23 3.26
CA VAL A 73 40.86 -0.61 4.02
C VAL A 73 41.37 0.07 5.28
N MET A 74 40.93 1.30 5.50
CA MET A 74 41.07 2.01 6.77
C MET A 74 39.70 2.07 7.47
N ILE A 75 39.52 1.35 8.58
CA ILE A 75 38.33 1.46 9.43
C ILE A 75 38.51 2.67 10.36
N TYR A 76 37.64 3.65 10.25
CA TYR A 76 37.69 4.88 11.03
C TYR A 76 36.43 5.04 11.90
N PRO A 77 36.51 4.87 13.24
CA PRO A 77 35.35 5.06 14.11
C PRO A 77 34.84 6.50 14.06
N TYR A 78 33.59 6.71 13.68
CA TYR A 78 33.01 8.03 13.41
C TYR A 78 31.55 8.14 13.85
N ALA A 79 31.33 8.66 15.07
CA ALA A 79 30.01 8.71 15.70
C ALA A 79 29.04 9.75 15.10
N HIS A 80 29.45 10.54 14.12
CA HIS A 80 28.66 11.70 13.64
C HIS A 80 27.69 11.35 12.50
N LEU A 81 27.58 10.08 12.09
CA LEU A 81 26.68 9.68 11.00
C LEU A 81 25.24 9.41 11.46
N THR A 82 24.98 9.38 12.78
CA THR A 82 23.66 9.14 13.35
C THR A 82 23.51 9.85 14.71
N SER A 83 22.26 10.10 15.11
CA SER A 83 21.92 10.62 16.45
C SER A 83 21.64 9.52 17.48
N THR A 84 21.48 8.27 17.04
CA THR A 84 21.10 7.11 17.87
C THR A 84 22.25 6.11 18.00
N LEU A 85 23.29 6.50 18.72
CA LEU A 85 24.50 5.70 18.91
C LEU A 85 24.27 4.44 19.74
N GLY A 86 24.98 3.37 19.39
CA GLY A 86 25.12 2.19 20.24
C GLY A 86 26.07 2.43 21.41
N SER A 87 26.05 1.50 22.37
CA SER A 87 26.95 1.47 23.51
C SER A 87 28.42 1.38 23.08
N PRO A 88 29.36 2.01 23.82
CA PRO A 88 30.78 1.98 23.50
C PRO A 88 31.35 0.57 23.39
N GLU A 89 30.91 -0.35 24.25
CA GLU A 89 31.32 -1.75 24.29
C GLU A 89 30.89 -2.49 23.02
N CYS A 90 29.61 -2.34 22.63
CA CYS A 90 29.08 -2.94 21.41
C CYS A 90 29.76 -2.34 20.17
N ALA A 91 29.93 -1.01 20.13
CA ALA A 91 30.57 -0.33 19.02
C ALA A 91 32.02 -0.81 18.80
N LEU A 92 32.79 -0.90 19.89
CA LEU A 92 34.16 -1.42 19.82
C LEU A 92 34.18 -2.89 19.39
N GLY A 93 33.25 -3.71 19.89
CA GLY A 93 33.10 -5.11 19.52
C GLY A 93 32.83 -5.29 18.02
N ILE A 94 31.87 -4.55 17.47
CA ILE A 94 31.52 -4.59 16.03
C ILE A 94 32.70 -4.12 15.17
N LEU A 95 33.38 -3.04 15.55
CA LEU A 95 34.53 -2.51 14.79
C LEU A 95 35.71 -3.49 14.75
N LYS A 96 36.02 -4.15 15.89
CA LYS A 96 37.04 -5.20 15.96
C LYS A 96 36.61 -6.47 15.23
N GLY A 97 35.34 -6.83 15.32
CA GLY A 97 34.75 -7.93 14.56
C GLY A 97 34.90 -7.72 13.06
N LEU A 98 34.55 -6.54 12.55
CA LEU A 98 34.70 -6.17 11.15
C LEU A 98 36.18 -6.18 10.70
N GLU A 99 37.08 -5.64 11.52
CA GLU A 99 38.53 -5.69 11.27
C GLU A 99 39.02 -7.13 11.08
N ASN A 100 38.68 -8.02 12.00
CA ASN A 100 39.10 -9.42 11.95
C ASN A 100 38.48 -10.18 10.77
N SER A 101 37.18 -9.98 10.53
CA SER A 101 36.45 -10.63 9.44
C SER A 101 36.96 -10.21 8.05
N LEU A 102 37.38 -8.95 7.87
CA LEU A 102 37.98 -8.49 6.62
C LEU A 102 39.42 -9.00 6.46
N ARG A 103 40.22 -9.06 7.54
CA ARG A 103 41.57 -9.66 7.48
C ARG A 103 41.54 -11.14 7.08
N ALA A 104 40.53 -11.88 7.51
CA ALA A 104 40.34 -13.28 7.12
C ALA A 104 40.12 -13.45 5.59
N GLU A 105 39.66 -12.42 4.88
CA GLU A 105 39.49 -12.38 3.42
C GLU A 105 40.78 -11.89 2.70
N SER A 106 41.93 -11.89 3.38
CA SER A 106 43.21 -11.38 2.85
C SER A 106 43.21 -9.90 2.47
N ILE A 107 42.31 -9.10 3.05
CA ILE A 107 42.27 -7.65 2.89
C ILE A 107 43.27 -7.01 3.86
N SER A 108 44.05 -6.04 3.40
CA SER A 108 44.93 -5.24 4.26
C SER A 108 44.08 -4.24 5.04
N VAL A 109 43.95 -4.43 6.35
CA VAL A 109 43.07 -3.60 7.20
C VAL A 109 43.87 -2.89 8.27
N ARG A 110 43.75 -1.55 8.30
CA ARG A 110 44.15 -0.70 9.43
C ARG A 110 42.91 -0.12 10.10
N ARG A 111 42.98 0.13 11.42
CA ARG A 111 41.87 0.68 12.20
C ARG A 111 42.36 1.82 13.07
N ALA A 112 41.71 2.98 12.96
CA ALA A 112 41.97 4.10 13.85
C ALA A 112 41.43 3.81 15.27
N PRO A 113 42.09 4.30 16.33
CA PRO A 113 41.70 3.99 17.70
C PRO A 113 40.35 4.64 18.07
N PHE A 114 39.54 3.86 18.79
CA PHE A 114 38.21 4.19 19.26
C PHE A 114 38.27 5.07 20.52
N GLY A 115 37.36 6.04 20.62
CA GLY A 115 37.23 6.90 21.81
C GLY A 115 38.35 7.95 21.95
N TRP A 116 39.04 8.28 20.87
CA TRP A 116 40.05 9.36 20.85
C TRP A 116 39.64 10.48 19.88
N TYR A 117 39.89 11.72 20.29
CA TYR A 117 39.97 12.82 19.33
C TYR A 117 41.19 12.61 18.45
N LYS A 118 40.98 12.81 17.14
CA LYS A 118 41.98 12.55 16.10
C LYS A 118 41.93 13.69 15.10
N GLU A 119 43.11 14.19 14.78
CA GLU A 119 43.32 14.94 13.55
C GLU A 119 43.40 13.94 12.40
N PHE A 120 42.88 14.28 11.22
CA PHE A 120 43.00 13.42 10.05
C PHE A 120 43.06 14.24 8.76
N GLU A 121 43.72 13.67 7.77
CA GLU A 121 43.76 14.17 6.40
C GLU A 121 43.32 13.03 5.47
N ILE A 122 42.47 13.36 4.50
CA ILE A 122 42.00 12.42 3.48
C ILE A 122 42.04 13.08 2.11
N ARG A 123 42.50 12.34 1.11
CA ARG A 123 42.41 12.76 -0.29
C ARG A 123 41.55 11.77 -1.08
N GLY A 124 40.25 12.08 -1.18
CA GLY A 124 39.30 11.29 -1.97
C GLY A 124 39.59 11.37 -3.47
N LYS A 125 39.37 10.27 -4.20
CA LYS A 125 39.66 10.18 -5.65
C LYS A 125 38.67 10.92 -6.55
N GLY A 126 37.47 11.23 -6.05
CA GLY A 126 36.49 12.09 -6.74
C GLY A 126 35.81 11.52 -8.00
N HIS A 127 36.00 10.24 -8.33
CA HIS A 127 35.28 9.59 -9.44
C HIS A 127 33.84 9.21 -9.02
N PRO A 128 32.90 8.93 -9.94
CA PRO A 128 31.49 8.68 -9.61
C PRO A 128 31.24 7.56 -8.59
N LEU A 129 32.14 6.57 -8.54
CA LEU A 129 32.11 5.49 -7.57
C LEU A 129 32.99 5.76 -6.36
N ALA A 130 33.45 6.98 -6.06
CA ALA A 130 34.41 7.22 -4.97
C ALA A 130 33.71 7.18 -3.62
N ASP A 131 32.52 7.78 -3.56
CA ASP A 131 31.76 7.95 -2.33
C ASP A 131 30.52 7.06 -2.34
N LEU A 132 30.28 6.35 -1.24
CA LEU A 132 29.11 5.50 -1.07
C LEU A 132 28.71 5.44 0.40
N SER A 133 27.46 5.75 0.72
CA SER A 133 26.88 5.46 2.03
C SER A 133 26.27 4.06 2.04
N MET A 134 26.60 3.27 3.06
CA MET A 134 26.00 1.96 3.31
C MET A 134 25.20 2.02 4.61
N THR A 135 24.06 1.35 4.60
CA THR A 135 23.23 1.12 5.79
C THR A 135 23.16 -0.37 6.03
N ILE A 136 23.66 -0.81 7.17
CA ILE A 136 23.66 -2.22 7.57
C ILE A 136 22.54 -2.42 8.57
N CYS A 137 21.60 -3.29 8.23
CA CYS A 137 20.47 -3.65 9.07
C CYS A 137 20.84 -4.86 9.94
N PRO A 138 20.60 -4.83 11.27
CA PRO A 138 20.83 -5.99 12.15
C PRO A 138 19.86 -7.16 11.91
N TYR A 139 18.90 -6.99 11.01
CA TYR A 139 17.80 -7.91 10.74
C TYR A 139 17.73 -8.36 9.27
N GLU A 140 18.78 -8.17 8.47
CA GLU A 140 18.73 -8.50 7.04
C GLU A 140 18.41 -10.00 6.85
N GLY A 141 17.17 -10.32 6.44
CA GLY A 141 16.67 -11.69 6.31
C GLY A 141 15.80 -12.22 7.47
N THR A 142 15.44 -11.40 8.45
CA THR A 142 14.49 -11.74 9.54
C THR A 142 13.34 -10.74 9.64
N GLU A 143 12.35 -10.99 10.51
CA GLU A 143 11.20 -10.09 10.71
C GLU A 143 11.61 -8.77 11.38
N CYS A 144 11.66 -7.70 10.58
CA CYS A 144 11.63 -6.32 11.05
C CYS A 144 10.17 -5.87 11.25
N ASP A 145 9.92 -4.99 12.21
CA ASP A 145 8.64 -4.26 12.30
C ASP A 145 8.68 -2.91 11.52
N PHE A 146 7.51 -2.26 11.43
CA PHE A 146 7.32 -0.97 10.75
C PHE A 146 8.04 0.22 11.41
N THR A 147 8.61 0.04 12.61
CA THR A 147 9.41 1.07 13.29
C THR A 147 10.88 1.01 12.93
N CYS A 148 11.29 -0.01 12.17
CA CYS A 148 12.67 -0.18 11.72
C CYS A 148 13.09 0.94 10.74
N PRO A 149 14.07 1.80 11.11
CA PRO A 149 14.51 2.91 10.25
C PRO A 149 15.43 2.45 9.10
N TYR A 150 15.70 1.15 8.98
CA TYR A 150 16.64 0.57 8.02
C TYR A 150 15.96 -0.08 6.82
N CYS A 151 14.71 -0.52 6.98
CA CYS A 151 14.01 -1.27 5.95
C CYS A 151 12.87 -0.43 5.34
N HIS A 152 12.81 -0.39 4.02
CA HIS A 152 11.63 0.10 3.30
C HIS A 152 10.58 -1.01 3.26
N HIS A 153 9.88 -1.28 4.37
CA HIS A 153 8.76 -2.22 4.37
C HIS A 153 7.41 -1.47 4.50
N PRO A 154 6.41 -1.76 3.64
CA PRO A 154 5.05 -1.27 3.84
C PRO A 154 4.43 -1.95 5.07
N VAL A 155 3.56 -1.23 5.78
CA VAL A 155 2.79 -1.75 6.93
C VAL A 155 2.09 -3.05 6.54
N ARG A 156 2.32 -4.12 7.29
CA ARG A 156 1.60 -5.40 7.16
C ARG A 156 0.39 -5.38 8.09
N GLU A 157 -0.69 -6.09 7.75
CA GLU A 157 -1.86 -6.21 8.64
C GLU A 157 -1.50 -6.75 10.03
N SER A 158 -0.48 -7.62 10.12
CA SER A 158 0.08 -8.12 11.37
C SER A 158 0.67 -7.04 12.27
N ASP A 159 1.13 -5.93 11.69
CA ASP A 159 1.70 -4.79 12.41
C ASP A 159 0.62 -3.93 13.08
N MET A 160 -0.63 -4.07 12.64
CA MET A 160 -1.78 -3.34 13.17
C MET A 160 -2.39 -4.01 14.41
N ASN A 161 -1.70 -4.97 15.03
CA ASN A 161 -2.16 -5.58 16.28
C ASN A 161 -2.47 -4.48 17.31
N PRO A 162 -3.66 -4.50 17.92
CA PRO A 162 -4.09 -3.41 18.77
C PRO A 162 -3.14 -3.29 19.95
N VAL A 163 -2.50 -2.12 20.08
CA VAL A 163 -1.95 -1.67 21.36
C VAL A 163 -3.16 -1.50 22.27
N CYS A 164 -3.53 -2.55 22.99
CA CYS A 164 -4.42 -2.41 24.13
C CYS A 164 -3.67 -1.56 25.15
N PRO A 165 -4.09 -0.31 25.42
CA PRO A 165 -3.57 0.40 26.58
C PRO A 165 -4.06 -0.39 27.80
N GLY A 166 -3.14 -0.73 28.70
CA GLY A 166 -3.52 -1.32 29.97
C GLY A 166 -4.60 -0.48 30.65
N SER A 167 -5.52 -1.18 31.30
CA SER A 167 -6.68 -0.73 32.11
C SER A 167 -7.99 -0.46 31.36
N GLY A 168 -8.98 -1.31 31.64
CA GLY A 168 -10.40 -0.93 31.65
C GLY A 168 -11.17 -1.05 30.33
N SER A 169 -11.84 -2.19 30.15
CA SER A 169 -13.12 -2.34 29.42
C SER A 169 -13.23 -1.72 28.02
N CYS A 170 -12.53 -2.26 27.02
CA CYS A 170 -12.88 -2.01 25.61
C CYS A 170 -13.53 -3.20 24.90
N LEU A 171 -13.75 -4.32 25.59
CA LEU A 171 -14.64 -5.37 25.09
C LEU A 171 -16.05 -5.10 25.64
N ARG A 172 -16.88 -4.39 24.86
CA ARG A 172 -18.30 -4.68 24.92
C ARG A 172 -18.43 -6.13 24.50
N LYS A 173 -18.87 -6.99 25.42
CA LYS A 173 -19.11 -8.42 25.20
C LYS A 173 -20.23 -8.74 24.19
N ASP A 174 -20.65 -7.76 23.37
CA ASP A 174 -21.73 -7.89 22.39
C ASP A 174 -21.31 -7.61 20.95
N ASP A 175 -20.03 -7.40 20.65
CA ASP A 175 -19.53 -7.45 19.27
C ASP A 175 -19.02 -8.84 18.93
N THR A 176 -19.83 -9.87 19.26
CA THR A 176 -19.90 -10.97 18.29
C THR A 176 -20.25 -10.28 16.98
N PHE A 177 -19.38 -10.38 15.98
CA PHE A 177 -19.77 -10.24 14.59
C PHE A 177 -20.80 -11.33 14.36
N GLY A 178 -22.00 -11.05 14.85
CA GLY A 178 -23.07 -12.00 14.96
C GLY A 178 -23.29 -12.41 13.54
N ARG A 179 -23.16 -13.71 13.28
CA ARG A 179 -24.00 -14.34 12.26
C ARG A 179 -25.37 -13.70 12.47
N ARG A 180 -25.78 -12.82 11.55
CA ARG A 180 -27.17 -12.40 11.54
C ARG A 180 -27.95 -13.72 11.51
N PRO A 181 -28.94 -13.90 12.38
CA PRO A 181 -29.79 -15.08 12.34
C PRO A 181 -30.22 -15.29 10.89
N GLY A 182 -30.16 -16.53 10.46
CA GLY A 182 -30.15 -16.96 9.07
C GLY A 182 -30.90 -16.04 8.11
N THR A 183 -30.29 -15.75 6.98
CA THR A 183 -31.04 -15.76 5.73
C THR A 183 -31.47 -17.20 5.46
N ASP A 184 -32.29 -17.77 6.34
CA ASP A 184 -33.18 -18.83 5.93
C ASP A 184 -34.03 -18.23 4.81
N PRO A 185 -34.25 -18.95 3.72
CA PRO A 185 -35.06 -18.45 2.63
C PRO A 185 -36.45 -18.20 3.19
N VAL A 186 -36.77 -16.92 3.42
CA VAL A 186 -38.15 -16.51 3.63
C VAL A 186 -38.84 -16.76 2.29
N GLU A 187 -39.45 -17.93 2.16
CA GLU A 187 -40.47 -18.22 1.16
C GLU A 187 -41.61 -17.22 1.39
N LYS A 188 -41.53 -16.05 0.73
CA LYS A 188 -42.65 -15.15 0.53
C LYS A 188 -42.99 -15.14 -0.95
N PRO A 189 -44.25 -15.47 -1.33
CA PRO A 189 -44.60 -15.68 -2.72
C PRO A 189 -44.71 -14.38 -3.51
N VAL A 190 -44.34 -14.51 -4.80
CA VAL A 190 -44.33 -13.52 -5.89
C VAL A 190 -43.26 -12.42 -5.75
N ALA A 191 -41.99 -12.82 -5.87
CA ALA A 191 -40.89 -11.87 -6.06
C ALA A 191 -41.16 -11.01 -7.30
N SER A 192 -41.35 -9.71 -7.10
CA SER A 192 -41.27 -8.76 -8.21
C SER A 192 -39.87 -8.87 -8.82
N THR A 193 -39.77 -9.02 -10.14
CA THR A 193 -38.49 -9.13 -10.84
C THR A 193 -38.03 -7.75 -11.29
N ALA A 194 -36.75 -7.46 -11.08
CA ALA A 194 -36.13 -6.22 -11.49
C ALA A 194 -34.83 -6.46 -12.26
N LEU A 195 -34.56 -5.59 -13.23
CA LEU A 195 -33.30 -5.53 -13.97
C LEU A 195 -32.64 -4.18 -13.71
N LEU A 196 -31.38 -4.20 -13.28
CA LEU A 196 -30.56 -3.00 -13.11
C LEU A 196 -29.46 -2.99 -14.16
N VAL A 197 -29.37 -1.90 -14.93
CA VAL A 197 -28.43 -1.72 -16.03
C VAL A 197 -27.52 -0.51 -15.74
N PRO A 198 -26.38 -0.70 -15.05
CA PRO A 198 -25.37 0.34 -14.92
C PRO A 198 -24.77 0.71 -16.29
N GLY A 199 -24.48 1.99 -16.50
CA GLY A 199 -23.75 2.46 -17.68
C GLY A 199 -22.22 2.29 -17.56
N CYS A 200 -21.47 2.94 -18.46
CA CYS A 200 -20.00 2.99 -18.37
C CYS A 200 -19.53 3.45 -16.96
N PRO A 201 -18.51 2.82 -16.35
CA PRO A 201 -18.13 3.13 -14.97
C PRO A 201 -17.27 4.40 -14.81
N GLU A 202 -17.46 5.45 -15.62
CA GLU A 202 -16.67 6.68 -15.56
C GLU A 202 -17.03 7.60 -14.39
N VAL A 203 -18.31 7.65 -14.05
CA VAL A 203 -18.82 8.59 -13.04
C VAL A 203 -19.01 7.83 -11.70
N PRO A 204 -18.20 8.11 -10.67
CA PRO A 204 -18.06 7.24 -9.49
C PRO A 204 -19.30 7.10 -8.62
N VAL A 205 -20.28 8.02 -8.71
CA VAL A 205 -21.54 7.87 -7.96
C VAL A 205 -22.35 6.65 -8.42
N GLN A 206 -22.14 6.16 -9.65
CA GLN A 206 -22.92 5.05 -10.20
C GLN A 206 -22.76 3.77 -9.39
N GLN A 207 -21.53 3.39 -9.03
CA GLN A 207 -21.24 2.14 -8.33
C GLN A 207 -21.87 2.13 -6.93
N ALA A 208 -21.72 3.23 -6.19
CA ALA A 208 -22.32 3.38 -4.88
C ALA A 208 -23.86 3.34 -4.93
N LEU A 209 -24.46 4.02 -5.90
CA LEU A 209 -25.92 4.06 -6.06
C LEU A 209 -26.48 2.74 -6.58
N ALA A 210 -25.75 2.02 -7.44
CA ALA A 210 -26.13 0.69 -7.88
C ALA A 210 -26.17 -0.31 -6.72
N LEU A 211 -25.18 -0.28 -5.81
CA LEU A 211 -25.20 -1.09 -4.58
C LEU A 211 -26.33 -0.68 -3.64
N HIS A 212 -26.59 0.63 -3.48
CA HIS A 212 -27.70 1.15 -2.68
C HIS A 212 -29.07 0.68 -3.19
N ILE A 213 -29.32 0.75 -4.50
CA ILE A 213 -30.54 0.24 -5.14
C ILE A 213 -30.62 -1.27 -4.94
N SER A 214 -29.53 -1.99 -5.17
CA SER A 214 -29.47 -3.45 -5.03
C SER A 214 -29.83 -3.90 -3.61
N HIS A 215 -29.24 -3.26 -2.60
CA HIS A 215 -29.56 -3.48 -1.20
C HIS A 215 -31.05 -3.29 -0.93
N ASN A 216 -31.62 -2.15 -1.34
CA ASN A 216 -32.99 -1.77 -0.99
C ASN A 216 -34.05 -2.65 -1.66
N LEU A 217 -33.83 -3.05 -2.91
CA LEU A 217 -34.71 -3.97 -3.64
C LEU A 217 -34.65 -5.37 -3.03
N ARG A 218 -33.46 -5.91 -2.77
CA ARG A 218 -33.29 -7.24 -2.14
C ARG A 218 -33.89 -7.29 -0.75
N LYS A 219 -33.65 -6.27 0.08
CA LYS A 219 -34.23 -6.15 1.43
C LYS A 219 -35.77 -6.21 1.42
N ARG A 220 -36.41 -5.87 0.31
CA ARG A 220 -37.86 -5.85 0.12
C ARG A 220 -38.39 -7.05 -0.69
N GLY A 221 -37.56 -8.06 -0.94
CA GLY A 221 -37.97 -9.30 -1.60
C GLY A 221 -38.07 -9.23 -3.13
N THR A 222 -37.49 -8.20 -3.76
CA THR A 222 -37.40 -8.11 -5.23
C THR A 222 -36.27 -9.00 -5.74
N ALA A 223 -36.56 -9.87 -6.70
CA ALA A 223 -35.57 -10.66 -7.42
C ALA A 223 -34.86 -9.76 -8.44
N LEU A 224 -33.64 -9.32 -8.11
CA LEU A 224 -32.87 -8.39 -8.91
C LEU A 224 -31.78 -9.12 -9.71
N THR A 225 -31.66 -8.79 -10.99
CA THR A 225 -30.48 -9.10 -11.81
C THR A 225 -29.76 -7.80 -12.18
N VAL A 226 -28.44 -7.78 -12.05
CA VAL A 226 -27.61 -6.65 -12.49
C VAL A 226 -26.91 -7.01 -13.80
N THR A 227 -27.00 -6.16 -14.80
CA THR A 227 -26.39 -6.39 -16.11
C THR A 227 -25.61 -5.19 -16.62
N GLY A 228 -24.48 -5.45 -17.27
CA GLY A 228 -23.61 -4.40 -17.79
C GLY A 228 -22.36 -4.99 -18.44
N ASN A 229 -21.46 -4.11 -18.86
CA ASN A 229 -20.17 -4.54 -19.39
C ASN A 229 -19.29 -5.17 -18.29
N PRO A 230 -18.24 -5.94 -18.65
CA PRO A 230 -17.37 -6.58 -17.65
C PRO A 230 -16.73 -5.61 -16.65
N ALA A 231 -16.40 -4.39 -17.08
CA ALA A 231 -15.74 -3.39 -16.23
C ALA A 231 -16.64 -2.96 -15.06
N VAL A 232 -17.89 -2.59 -15.32
CA VAL A 232 -18.82 -2.18 -14.25
C VAL A 232 -19.17 -3.35 -13.34
N LEU A 233 -19.34 -4.56 -13.87
CA LEU A 233 -19.63 -5.74 -13.07
C LEU A 233 -18.47 -6.11 -12.14
N ASN A 234 -17.22 -5.99 -12.61
CA ASN A 234 -16.04 -6.24 -11.78
C ASN A 234 -15.89 -5.22 -10.66
N LEU A 235 -16.14 -3.93 -10.94
CA LEU A 235 -16.10 -2.88 -9.91
C LEU A 235 -17.13 -3.14 -8.81
N LEU A 236 -18.35 -3.56 -9.18
CA LEU A 236 -19.37 -3.92 -8.21
C LEU A 236 -18.97 -5.14 -7.37
N LYS A 237 -18.38 -6.17 -7.99
CA LYS A 237 -17.91 -7.37 -7.27
C LYS A 237 -16.77 -7.09 -6.31
N VAL A 238 -15.83 -6.22 -6.69
CA VAL A 238 -14.74 -5.78 -5.81
C VAL A 238 -15.27 -4.93 -4.66
N SER A 239 -16.32 -4.15 -4.90
CA SER A 239 -16.94 -3.29 -3.88
C SER A 239 -17.85 -4.04 -2.91
N ASP A 240 -18.24 -5.28 -3.22
CA ASP A 240 -19.08 -6.14 -2.39
C ASP A 240 -18.65 -7.61 -2.52
N PRO A 241 -17.46 -7.97 -1.98
CA PRO A 241 -16.86 -9.30 -2.17
C PRO A 241 -17.72 -10.43 -1.61
N GLU A 242 -18.42 -10.17 -0.51
CA GLU A 242 -19.33 -11.11 0.16
C GLU A 242 -20.75 -11.12 -0.44
N LYS A 243 -21.00 -10.33 -1.49
CA LYS A 243 -22.29 -10.25 -2.21
C LYS A 243 -23.49 -9.96 -1.31
N LEU A 244 -23.28 -9.14 -0.27
CA LEU A 244 -24.32 -8.75 0.69
C LEU A 244 -25.39 -7.88 0.04
N TYR A 245 -25.00 -7.09 -0.96
CA TYR A 245 -25.86 -6.18 -1.70
C TYR A 245 -26.06 -6.64 -3.15
N LEU A 246 -24.98 -7.04 -3.82
CA LEU A 246 -24.95 -7.43 -5.22
C LEU A 246 -25.60 -8.80 -5.43
N PRO A 247 -26.61 -8.93 -6.31
CA PRO A 247 -27.25 -10.20 -6.60
C PRO A 247 -26.53 -10.95 -7.74
N GLU A 248 -27.27 -11.76 -8.49
CA GLU A 248 -26.81 -12.33 -9.75
C GLU A 248 -26.41 -11.23 -10.75
N THR A 249 -25.24 -11.41 -11.37
CA THR A 249 -24.72 -10.52 -12.42
C THR A 249 -24.64 -11.25 -13.75
N ILE A 250 -25.05 -10.60 -14.83
CA ILE A 250 -24.96 -11.13 -16.20
C ILE A 250 -24.39 -10.07 -17.15
N VAL A 251 -23.53 -10.49 -18.08
CA VAL A 251 -23.03 -9.56 -19.12
C VAL A 251 -24.16 -9.07 -20.01
N LEU A 252 -24.07 -7.83 -20.48
CA LEU A 252 -25.17 -7.14 -21.17
C LEU A 252 -25.64 -7.88 -22.43
N GLU A 253 -24.72 -8.38 -23.24
CA GLU A 253 -25.01 -9.07 -24.50
C GLU A 253 -25.87 -10.32 -24.25
N LYS A 254 -25.48 -11.14 -23.27
CA LYS A 254 -26.21 -12.34 -22.87
C LYS A 254 -27.59 -11.97 -22.28
N CYS A 255 -27.68 -10.88 -21.52
CA CYS A 255 -28.96 -10.40 -21.02
C CYS A 255 -29.91 -10.01 -22.16
N ILE A 256 -29.41 -9.32 -23.17
CA ILE A 256 -30.20 -8.92 -24.35
C ILE A 256 -30.66 -10.17 -25.12
N GLU A 257 -29.77 -11.14 -25.33
CA GLU A 257 -30.11 -12.43 -25.94
C GLU A 257 -31.25 -13.14 -25.18
N GLU A 258 -31.13 -13.28 -23.86
CA GLU A 258 -32.18 -13.91 -23.02
C GLU A 258 -33.52 -13.15 -23.06
N LEU A 259 -33.50 -11.82 -23.17
CA LEU A 259 -34.71 -11.00 -23.31
C LEU A 259 -35.36 -11.21 -24.68
N VAL A 260 -34.58 -11.23 -25.77
CA VAL A 260 -35.07 -11.47 -27.14
C VAL A 260 -35.68 -12.87 -27.27
N GLU A 261 -35.02 -13.87 -26.70
CA GLU A 261 -35.50 -15.26 -26.67
C GLU A 261 -36.65 -15.50 -25.67
N LYS A 262 -37.07 -14.47 -24.93
CA LYS A 262 -38.11 -14.53 -23.88
C LYS A 262 -37.78 -15.52 -22.76
N LYS A 263 -36.50 -15.82 -22.55
CA LYS A 263 -36.00 -16.60 -21.40
C LYS A 263 -35.94 -15.75 -20.13
N ARG A 264 -36.01 -14.42 -20.26
CA ARG A 264 -36.01 -13.45 -19.17
C ARG A 264 -37.09 -12.39 -19.37
N ASP A 265 -37.69 -11.94 -18.28
CA ASP A 265 -38.60 -10.78 -18.23
C ASP A 265 -38.50 -10.11 -16.84
N CYS A 266 -38.88 -8.83 -16.75
CA CYS A 266 -38.90 -8.12 -15.48
C CYS A 266 -40.07 -7.13 -15.37
N LYS A 267 -40.56 -6.88 -14.15
CA LYS A 267 -41.60 -5.84 -13.93
C LYS A 267 -41.02 -4.43 -13.83
N LEU A 268 -39.75 -4.32 -13.46
CA LEU A 268 -39.03 -3.08 -13.24
C LEU A 268 -37.67 -3.12 -13.94
N CYS A 269 -37.38 -2.16 -14.79
CA CYS A 269 -36.08 -1.96 -15.39
C CYS A 269 -35.52 -0.60 -14.95
N ILE A 270 -34.30 -0.57 -14.44
CA ILE A 270 -33.61 0.63 -13.99
C ILE A 270 -32.34 0.77 -14.81
N VAL A 271 -32.15 1.90 -15.48
CA VAL A 271 -30.98 2.15 -16.32
C VAL A 271 -30.25 3.39 -15.82
N PHE A 272 -28.94 3.31 -15.64
CA PHE A 272 -28.08 4.45 -15.36
C PHE A 272 -27.53 5.02 -16.68
N ALA A 273 -27.66 6.33 -16.88
CA ALA A 273 -27.16 7.02 -18.05
C ALA A 273 -26.39 8.30 -17.66
N HIS A 274 -25.09 8.31 -17.93
CA HIS A 274 -24.25 9.53 -17.85
C HIS A 274 -23.63 9.89 -19.22
N SER A 275 -23.99 9.16 -20.28
CA SER A 275 -23.52 9.31 -21.64
C SER A 275 -24.57 8.78 -22.63
N ASP A 276 -24.40 9.08 -23.91
CA ASP A 276 -25.31 8.65 -24.99
C ASP A 276 -25.50 7.13 -25.04
N ALA A 277 -24.44 6.36 -24.75
CA ALA A 277 -24.50 4.90 -24.70
C ALA A 277 -25.49 4.39 -23.64
N GLY A 278 -25.57 5.07 -22.48
CA GLY A 278 -26.55 4.74 -21.45
C GLY A 278 -27.99 5.02 -21.90
N ILE A 279 -28.19 6.08 -22.70
CA ILE A 279 -29.49 6.40 -23.31
C ILE A 279 -29.87 5.34 -24.35
N SER A 280 -28.91 4.91 -25.18
CA SER A 280 -29.13 3.81 -26.14
C SER A 280 -29.51 2.52 -25.43
N TYR A 281 -28.86 2.16 -24.32
CA TYR A 281 -29.26 1.00 -23.53
C TYR A 281 -30.68 1.14 -22.98
N ALA A 282 -31.07 2.33 -22.49
CA ALA A 282 -32.43 2.57 -22.03
C ALA A 282 -33.46 2.40 -23.16
N ALA A 283 -33.16 2.87 -24.37
CA ALA A 283 -34.02 2.68 -25.55
C ALA A 283 -34.16 1.19 -25.91
N THR A 284 -33.06 0.44 -25.93
CA THR A 284 -33.07 -1.01 -26.17
C THR A 284 -33.91 -1.73 -25.12
N MET A 285 -33.71 -1.43 -23.83
CA MET A 285 -34.51 -2.01 -22.75
C MET A 285 -35.97 -1.64 -22.90
N ARG A 286 -36.29 -0.41 -23.30
CA ARG A 286 -37.68 -0.02 -23.52
C ARG A 286 -38.36 -0.88 -24.59
N HIS A 287 -37.66 -1.11 -25.70
CA HIS A 287 -38.14 -1.90 -26.83
C HIS A 287 -38.35 -3.37 -26.46
N LEU A 288 -37.38 -3.97 -25.77
CA LEU A 288 -37.43 -5.39 -25.37
C LEU A 288 -38.43 -5.66 -24.24
N LEU A 289 -38.69 -4.65 -23.39
CA LEU A 289 -39.52 -4.75 -22.20
C LEU A 289 -40.65 -3.71 -22.22
N PRO A 290 -41.61 -3.76 -23.16
CA PRO A 290 -42.61 -2.70 -23.35
C PRO A 290 -43.59 -2.56 -22.17
N ALA A 291 -43.85 -3.65 -21.44
CA ALA A 291 -44.78 -3.68 -20.31
C ALA A 291 -44.14 -3.32 -18.95
N SER A 292 -42.81 -3.25 -18.87
CA SER A 292 -42.10 -3.02 -17.62
C SER A 292 -42.08 -1.54 -17.26
N ARG A 293 -42.10 -1.22 -15.96
CA ARG A 293 -41.79 0.15 -15.51
C ARG A 293 -40.30 0.41 -15.78
N LEU A 294 -40.00 1.40 -16.62
CA LEU A 294 -38.63 1.80 -16.93
C LEU A 294 -38.30 3.11 -16.23
N ILE A 295 -37.27 3.09 -15.40
CA ILE A 295 -36.71 4.27 -14.74
C ILE A 295 -35.31 4.50 -15.30
N VAL A 296 -35.09 5.69 -15.86
CA VAL A 296 -33.76 6.11 -16.34
C VAL A 296 -33.20 7.13 -15.38
N ILE A 297 -32.09 6.77 -14.74
CA ILE A 297 -31.34 7.61 -13.81
C ILE A 297 -30.25 8.33 -14.61
N ILE A 298 -30.44 9.64 -14.81
CA ILE A 298 -29.63 10.48 -15.69
C ILE A 298 -28.78 11.41 -14.84
N PHE A 299 -27.47 11.31 -14.96
CA PHE A 299 -26.53 11.93 -14.04
C PHE A 299 -25.21 12.29 -14.73
N GLY A 300 -24.34 13.04 -14.05
CA GLY A 300 -23.07 13.50 -14.60
C GLY A 300 -22.92 15.02 -14.55
N LYS A 301 -22.15 15.58 -15.48
CA LYS A 301 -21.85 17.02 -15.53
C LYS A 301 -23.00 17.86 -16.10
N ASP A 302 -23.68 17.33 -17.12
CA ASP A 302 -24.79 17.97 -17.84
C ASP A 302 -25.91 16.95 -18.14
N PRO A 303 -26.61 16.47 -17.10
CA PRO A 303 -27.62 15.42 -17.25
C PRO A 303 -28.91 15.91 -17.94
N GLU A 304 -29.20 17.21 -17.94
CA GLU A 304 -30.36 17.79 -18.61
C GLU A 304 -30.27 17.64 -20.13
N ALA A 305 -29.10 17.87 -20.73
CA ALA A 305 -28.87 17.64 -22.15
C ALA A 305 -29.10 16.18 -22.54
N LEU A 306 -28.60 15.23 -21.74
CA LEU A 306 -28.83 13.80 -21.96
C LEU A 306 -30.31 13.43 -21.80
N ALA A 307 -31.01 14.02 -20.84
CA ALA A 307 -32.43 13.77 -20.61
C ALA A 307 -33.30 14.21 -21.79
N ALA A 308 -32.88 15.23 -22.54
CA ALA A 308 -33.56 15.72 -23.73
C ALA A 308 -33.47 14.75 -24.91
N LEU A 309 -32.48 13.85 -24.95
CA LEU A 309 -32.32 12.83 -25.99
C LEU A 309 -33.32 11.67 -25.87
N ILE A 310 -34.00 11.54 -24.74
CA ILE A 310 -34.97 10.47 -24.51
C ILE A 310 -36.32 10.87 -25.10
N ASP A 311 -36.68 10.21 -26.20
CA ASP A 311 -37.93 10.33 -26.95
C ASP A 311 -38.90 9.16 -26.74
N PHE A 312 -38.54 8.21 -25.86
CA PHE A 312 -39.34 7.01 -25.56
C PHE A 312 -39.96 7.04 -24.14
N PRO A 313 -41.06 6.29 -23.88
CA PRO A 313 -41.77 6.36 -22.60
C PRO A 313 -40.98 5.78 -21.42
N CYS A 314 -40.55 6.63 -20.48
CA CYS A 314 -39.91 6.22 -19.23
C CYS A 314 -40.13 7.24 -18.11
N GLU A 315 -39.88 6.83 -16.87
CA GLU A 315 -39.71 7.74 -15.73
C GLU A 315 -38.25 8.20 -15.67
N LYS A 316 -38.01 9.50 -15.48
CA LYS A 316 -36.66 10.09 -15.48
C LYS A 316 -36.30 10.57 -14.07
N ILE A 317 -35.13 10.19 -13.58
CA ILE A 317 -34.51 10.77 -12.38
C ILE A 317 -33.27 11.53 -12.83
N VAL A 318 -33.33 12.85 -12.85
CA VAL A 318 -32.27 13.71 -13.40
C VAL A 318 -31.59 14.46 -12.25
N ASP A 319 -30.27 14.37 -12.12
CA ASP A 319 -29.50 15.15 -11.14
C ASP A 319 -28.04 15.32 -11.53
N LYS A 320 -27.49 16.52 -11.30
CA LYS A 320 -26.06 16.78 -11.48
C LYS A 320 -25.24 16.12 -10.37
N ALA A 321 -24.82 14.88 -10.61
CA ALA A 321 -24.02 14.09 -9.68
C ALA A 321 -22.79 13.49 -10.39
N VAL A 322 -21.59 13.87 -9.92
CA VAL A 322 -20.31 13.32 -10.42
C VAL A 322 -19.62 12.46 -9.37
N HIS A 323 -19.36 13.03 -8.19
CA HIS A 323 -18.66 12.35 -7.08
C HIS A 323 -19.50 12.29 -5.79
N ASN A 324 -20.45 13.21 -5.61
CA ASN A 324 -21.34 13.22 -4.45
C ASN A 324 -22.68 12.54 -4.80
N PRO A 325 -23.03 11.39 -4.19
CA PRO A 325 -24.25 10.66 -4.54
C PRO A 325 -25.49 11.16 -3.79
N MET A 326 -25.37 12.08 -2.84
CA MET A 326 -26.42 12.31 -1.82
C MET A 326 -27.74 12.84 -2.40
N GLN A 327 -27.70 13.83 -3.29
CA GLN A 327 -28.93 14.39 -3.89
C GLN A 327 -29.61 13.39 -4.81
N LEU A 328 -28.83 12.73 -5.68
CA LEU A 328 -29.34 11.67 -6.54
C LEU A 328 -29.90 10.48 -5.74
N ARG A 329 -29.24 10.08 -4.64
CA ARG A 329 -29.75 9.07 -3.69
C ARG A 329 -31.11 9.49 -3.12
N LYS A 330 -31.26 10.76 -2.71
CA LYS A 330 -32.51 11.28 -2.16
C LYS A 330 -33.65 11.17 -3.19
N LYS A 331 -33.41 11.62 -4.43
CA LYS A 331 -34.39 11.51 -5.53
C LYS A 331 -34.75 10.06 -5.84
N ILE A 332 -33.77 9.16 -5.85
CA ILE A 332 -34.00 7.70 -5.99
C ILE A 332 -34.92 7.22 -4.85
N ASN A 333 -34.58 7.52 -3.59
CA ASN A 333 -35.38 7.12 -2.43
C ASN A 333 -36.83 7.64 -2.52
N GLU A 334 -37.03 8.88 -2.94
CA GLU A 334 -38.35 9.48 -3.14
C GLU A 334 -39.18 8.71 -4.19
N VAL A 335 -38.60 8.43 -5.35
CA VAL A 335 -39.27 7.67 -6.44
C VAL A 335 -39.65 6.25 -6.03
N PHE A 336 -38.83 5.61 -5.19
CA PHE A 336 -39.08 4.25 -4.71
C PHE A 336 -39.82 4.19 -3.36
N GLY A 337 -40.13 5.33 -2.74
CA GLY A 337 -40.75 5.39 -1.41
C GLY A 337 -39.89 4.77 -0.30
N TRP A 338 -38.57 4.83 -0.41
CA TRP A 338 -37.65 4.35 0.62
C TRP A 338 -37.46 5.43 1.68
N VAL A 339 -37.58 5.05 2.96
CA VAL A 339 -37.31 5.95 4.10
C VAL A 339 -35.88 6.49 3.98
N VAL A 340 -35.75 7.82 4.00
CA VAL A 340 -34.50 8.57 3.72
C VAL A 340 -33.48 8.43 4.84
#